data_AF-A0AAW1QJ07-F1
#
_entry.id   AF-A0AAW1QJ07-F1
#
_cell.length_a   1.000
_cell.length_b   1.000
_cell.length_c   1.000
_cell.angle_alpha   90.00
_cell.angle_beta   90.00
_cell.angle_gamma   90.00
#
_symmetry.space_group_name_H-M   'P 1'
#
loop_
_entity.id
_entity.type
_entity.pdbx_description
1 polymer ?
#
loop_
_entity_poly.entity_id
_entity_poly.type
_entity_poly.pdbx_seq_one_letter_code
_entity_poly.pdbx_strand_id
1 'polypeptide(L)'
;MRRLRQTPAVDYGESDGEDGLPHAAIPFAQLARALMEGSFPQLAPQPSTKAVTPAALRESGFRAPLLVRCGDCVHATRQALGLRVPQGLGAPAVAAALGLDTLVHTLDVATQRPGLRMTLGEWARYFELPPHERRPLLNVVALNLGGTPLEAEVHAPAAVRGIDLASIWPPGDLSAPQVQLYCLMSPAGSYTDWHVDMAGSAVWYHLLSGRKVFLLAPPTPANLAAYEAWAGSERQAEEGFARRASGCLGARGSRN
;
A
#
# COMPACT_ATOMS: atom_id res chain seq x y z
N MET A 1 -43.93 -7.08 5.28
CA MET A 1 -43.01 -7.60 4.25
C MET A 1 -42.43 -6.44 3.46
N ARG A 2 -41.21 -5.97 3.82
CA ARG A 2 -40.51 -4.87 3.13
C ARG A 2 -39.75 -5.46 1.93
N ARG A 3 -40.07 -5.00 0.71
CA ARG A 3 -39.35 -5.37 -0.51
C ARG A 3 -37.93 -4.80 -0.43
N LEU A 4 -36.92 -5.67 -0.50
CA LEU A 4 -35.53 -5.29 -0.72
C LEU A 4 -35.42 -4.62 -2.09
N ARG A 5 -34.95 -3.36 -2.12
CA ARG A 5 -34.56 -2.70 -3.38
C ARG A 5 -33.31 -3.41 -3.89
N GLN A 6 -33.45 -4.13 -5.00
CA GLN A 6 -32.31 -4.65 -5.74
C GLN A 6 -31.51 -3.47 -6.29
N THR A 7 -30.22 -3.40 -5.94
CA THR A 7 -29.25 -2.54 -6.61
C THR A 7 -29.03 -3.11 -8.01
N PRO A 8 -29.03 -2.30 -9.09
CA PRO A 8 -28.84 -2.85 -10.43
C PRO A 8 -27.43 -3.45 -10.54
N ALA A 9 -27.36 -4.68 -11.03
CA ALA A 9 -26.11 -5.30 -11.45
C ALA A 9 -25.57 -4.51 -12.65
N VAL A 10 -24.28 -4.19 -12.63
CA VAL A 10 -23.60 -3.61 -13.80
C VAL A 10 -23.47 -4.72 -14.83
N ASP A 11 -24.11 -4.52 -15.97
CA ASP A 11 -24.07 -5.40 -17.12
C ASP A 11 -22.72 -5.26 -17.85
N TYR A 12 -22.10 -6.39 -18.19
CA TYR A 12 -20.82 -6.49 -18.91
C TYR A 12 -21.00 -7.06 -20.33
N GLY A 13 -22.24 -7.14 -20.84
CA GLY A 13 -22.55 -7.56 -22.20
C GLY A 13 -22.39 -6.45 -23.23
N GLU A 14 -21.52 -6.71 -24.21
CA GLU A 14 -21.48 -6.22 -25.61
C GLU A 14 -22.15 -4.88 -25.94
N SER A 15 -21.32 -3.87 -26.28
CA SER A 15 -21.76 -2.72 -27.07
C SER A 15 -21.37 -2.93 -28.54
N ASP A 16 -22.33 -3.28 -29.37
CA ASP A 16 -22.24 -3.11 -30.82
C ASP A 16 -22.25 -1.62 -31.17
N GLY A 17 -21.26 -1.19 -31.96
CA GLY A 17 -21.17 0.17 -32.49
C GLY A 17 -19.79 0.46 -33.08
N GLU A 18 -19.67 0.31 -34.41
CA GLU A 18 -18.55 0.83 -35.18
C GLU A 18 -18.50 2.37 -35.09
N ASP A 19 -17.55 2.89 -34.30
CA ASP A 19 -16.71 4.07 -34.57
C ASP A 19 -15.99 4.48 -33.27
N GLY A 20 -14.68 4.20 -33.18
CA GLY A 20 -13.81 4.60 -32.07
C GLY A 20 -13.77 3.59 -30.92
N LEU A 21 -12.91 2.57 -31.04
CA LEU A 21 -12.65 1.60 -29.97
C LEU A 21 -12.24 2.34 -28.67
N PRO A 22 -12.93 2.11 -27.53
CA PRO A 22 -12.43 2.59 -26.25
C PRO A 22 -11.07 1.94 -25.99
N HIS A 23 -10.05 2.77 -25.73
CA HIS A 23 -8.72 2.26 -25.42
C HIS A 23 -8.79 1.33 -24.19
N ALA A 24 -8.28 0.11 -24.32
CA ALA A 24 -8.41 -0.90 -23.27
C ALA A 24 -7.71 -0.47 -21.98
N ALA A 25 -8.43 -0.49 -20.86
CA ALA A 25 -7.89 -0.21 -19.53
C ALA A 25 -6.71 -1.15 -19.19
N ILE A 26 -5.76 -0.67 -18.37
CA ILE A 26 -4.58 -1.45 -18.00
C ILE A 26 -5.01 -2.71 -17.22
N PRO A 27 -4.56 -3.92 -17.62
CA PRO A 27 -4.88 -5.15 -16.91
C PRO A 27 -4.03 -5.28 -15.63
N PHE A 28 -4.32 -4.46 -14.62
CA PHE A 28 -3.50 -4.29 -13.41
C PHE A 28 -3.17 -5.59 -12.68
N ALA A 29 -4.10 -6.55 -12.62
CA ALA A 29 -3.84 -7.85 -12.00
C ALA A 29 -2.79 -8.69 -12.76
N GLN A 30 -2.77 -8.61 -14.09
CA GLN A 30 -1.77 -9.27 -14.93
C GLN A 30 -0.43 -8.52 -14.84
N LEU A 31 -0.47 -7.19 -14.88
CA LEU A 31 0.69 -6.34 -14.68
C LEU A 31 1.39 -6.62 -13.34
N ALA A 32 0.63 -6.73 -12.24
CA ALA A 32 1.17 -7.07 -10.93
C ALA A 32 1.91 -8.40 -10.92
N ARG A 33 1.36 -9.43 -11.57
CA ARG A 33 2.02 -10.75 -11.69
C ARG A 33 3.30 -10.65 -12.50
N ALA A 34 3.26 -9.97 -13.65
CA ALA A 34 4.46 -9.73 -14.47
C ALA A 34 5.56 -8.98 -13.70
N LEU A 35 5.19 -7.97 -12.90
CA LEU A 35 6.16 -7.21 -12.08
C LEU A 35 6.79 -8.04 -10.96
N MET A 36 6.06 -9.03 -10.42
CA MET A 36 6.60 -9.96 -9.41
C MET A 36 7.70 -10.87 -9.98
N GLU A 37 7.66 -11.15 -11.27
CA GLU A 37 8.55 -12.08 -11.97
C GLU A 37 9.59 -11.39 -12.85
N GLY A 38 9.33 -10.16 -13.28
CA GLY A 38 10.17 -9.44 -14.23
C GLY A 38 11.54 -9.05 -13.71
N SER A 39 12.32 -8.33 -14.53
CA SER A 39 13.60 -7.74 -14.13
C SER A 39 13.56 -6.24 -14.38
N PHE A 40 14.05 -5.47 -13.41
CA PHE A 40 14.15 -4.01 -13.47
C PHE A 40 15.25 -3.54 -12.51
N PRO A 41 15.85 -2.36 -12.74
CA PRO A 41 16.82 -1.78 -11.82
C PRO A 41 16.32 -1.80 -10.38
N GLN A 42 17.15 -2.25 -9.44
CA GLN A 42 16.76 -2.41 -8.03
C GLN A 42 17.41 -1.36 -7.15
N LEU A 43 16.68 -0.91 -6.14
CA LEU A 43 17.21 -0.13 -5.04
C LEU A 43 18.22 -0.99 -4.26
N ALA A 44 19.43 -0.44 -4.06
CA ALA A 44 20.45 -1.08 -3.25
C ALA A 44 20.02 -1.13 -1.77
N PRO A 45 20.19 -2.27 -1.09
CA PRO A 45 19.90 -2.34 0.33
C PRO A 45 20.90 -1.51 1.14
N GLN A 46 20.44 -1.02 2.28
CA GLN A 46 21.30 -0.34 3.25
C GLN A 46 22.33 -1.32 3.82
N PRO A 47 23.59 -0.90 3.96
CA PRO A 47 24.67 -1.78 4.38
C PRO A 47 24.53 -2.24 5.84
N SER A 48 23.85 -1.46 6.67
CA SER A 48 23.62 -1.81 8.07
C SER A 48 22.37 -1.13 8.65
N THR A 49 21.66 -1.84 9.52
CA THR A 49 20.60 -1.27 10.36
C THR A 49 21.12 -0.16 11.28
N LYS A 50 22.39 -0.21 11.68
CA LYS A 50 23.02 0.81 12.55
C LYS A 50 23.10 2.19 11.90
N ALA A 51 23.04 2.26 10.57
CA ALA A 51 23.03 3.52 9.84
C ALA A 51 21.64 4.18 9.83
N VAL A 52 20.58 3.46 10.21
CA VAL A 52 19.20 3.97 10.20
C VAL A 52 18.87 4.57 11.55
N THR A 53 19.34 5.80 11.79
CA THR A 53 19.12 6.55 13.04
C THR A 53 18.47 7.91 12.76
N PRO A 54 17.76 8.52 13.74
CA PRO A 54 17.19 9.86 13.56
C PRO A 54 18.24 10.90 13.16
N ALA A 55 19.44 10.83 13.74
CA ALA A 55 20.54 11.75 13.44
C ALA A 55 21.00 11.62 11.99
N ALA A 56 21.25 10.39 11.51
CA ALA A 56 21.65 10.14 10.13
C ALA A 56 20.59 10.55 9.11
N LEU A 57 19.30 10.33 9.41
CA LEU A 57 18.20 10.78 8.55
C LEU A 57 18.13 12.31 8.47
N ARG A 58 18.32 13.01 9.58
CA ARG A 58 18.36 14.48 9.61
C ARG A 58 19.55 15.04 8.86
N GLU A 59 20.74 14.48 9.10
CA GLU A 59 21.99 14.94 8.49
C GLU A 59 22.00 14.74 6.97
N SER A 60 21.51 13.59 6.48
CA SER A 60 21.38 13.33 5.05
C SER A 60 20.19 14.04 4.38
N GLY A 61 19.24 14.55 5.19
CA GLY A 61 17.96 15.08 4.73
C GLY A 61 17.02 14.03 4.12
N PHE A 62 17.32 12.73 4.27
CA PHE A 62 16.52 11.59 3.81
C PHE A 62 15.97 11.75 2.37
N ARG A 63 16.86 12.08 1.42
CA ARG A 63 16.49 12.40 0.02
C ARG A 63 16.28 11.18 -0.90
N ALA A 64 16.52 9.98 -0.40
CA ALA A 64 16.39 8.74 -1.16
C ALA A 64 15.77 7.63 -0.31
N PRO A 65 15.01 6.70 -0.91
CA PRO A 65 14.42 5.59 -0.18
C PRO A 65 15.49 4.68 0.43
N LEU A 66 15.18 4.10 1.60
CA LEU A 66 16.06 3.15 2.29
C LEU A 66 15.44 1.76 2.27
N LEU A 67 16.16 0.78 1.74
CA LEU A 67 15.77 -0.63 1.80
C LEU A 67 16.60 -1.35 2.87
N VAL A 68 15.98 -1.76 3.97
CA VAL A 68 16.65 -2.59 4.97
C VAL A 68 16.27 -4.05 4.72
N ARG A 69 17.25 -4.86 4.34
CA ARG A 69 17.06 -6.32 4.25
C ARG A 69 17.23 -6.95 5.63
N CYS A 70 16.60 -8.10 5.80
CA CYS A 70 16.84 -8.94 6.95
C CYS A 70 18.33 -9.33 6.98
N GLY A 71 19.00 -9.07 8.11
CA GLY A 71 20.30 -9.67 8.41
C GLY A 71 20.12 -11.12 8.90
N ASP A 72 20.75 -11.47 10.01
CA ASP A 72 20.72 -12.82 10.60
C ASP A 72 19.31 -13.39 10.76
N CYS A 73 18.39 -12.60 11.32
CA CYS A 73 16.98 -12.94 11.38
C CYS A 73 16.10 -11.70 11.47
N VAL A 74 14.80 -11.89 11.21
CA VAL A 74 13.81 -10.80 11.27
C VAL A 74 13.75 -10.19 12.66
N HIS A 75 13.84 -11.02 13.70
CA HIS A 75 13.72 -10.57 15.08
C HIS A 75 14.86 -9.62 15.45
N ALA A 76 16.11 -10.02 15.19
CA ALA A 76 17.28 -9.18 15.41
C ALA A 76 17.23 -7.89 14.58
N THR A 77 16.79 -7.98 13.31
CA THR A 77 16.64 -6.80 12.45
C THR A 77 15.61 -5.82 13.01
N ARG A 78 14.45 -6.31 13.45
CA ARG A 78 13.39 -5.51 14.09
C ARG A 78 13.88 -4.85 15.38
N GLN A 79 14.54 -5.62 16.25
CA GLN A 79 15.10 -5.12 17.49
C GLN A 79 16.13 -4.01 17.23
N ALA A 80 17.05 -4.21 16.27
CA ALA A 80 18.05 -3.20 15.90
C ALA A 80 17.43 -1.90 15.37
N LEU A 81 16.28 -1.98 14.70
CA LEU A 81 15.53 -0.82 14.21
C LEU A 81 14.60 -0.21 15.27
N GLY A 82 14.43 -0.84 16.45
CA GLY A 82 13.42 -0.46 17.43
C GLY A 82 11.98 -0.59 16.91
N LEU A 83 11.76 -1.51 15.96
CA LEU A 83 10.49 -1.85 15.33
C LEU A 83 9.83 -3.01 16.10
N ARG A 84 8.58 -2.83 16.51
CA ARG A 84 7.76 -3.88 17.12
C ARG A 84 6.51 -4.09 16.29
N VAL A 85 6.21 -5.33 15.98
CA VAL A 85 4.97 -5.72 15.30
C VAL A 85 4.57 -7.11 15.79
N PRO A 86 3.26 -7.43 15.91
CA PRO A 86 2.83 -8.76 16.31
C PRO A 86 3.18 -9.80 15.25
N GLN A 87 3.29 -11.06 15.68
CA GLN A 87 3.42 -12.19 14.77
C GLN A 87 2.03 -12.73 14.41
N GLY A 88 1.91 -13.40 13.25
CA GLY A 88 0.67 -14.10 12.89
C GLY A 88 -0.54 -13.23 12.55
N LEU A 89 -0.37 -11.92 12.29
CA LEU A 89 -1.47 -11.05 11.86
C LEU A 89 -1.86 -11.27 10.40
N GLY A 90 -2.57 -12.37 10.13
CA GLY A 90 -3.33 -12.54 8.89
C GLY A 90 -4.66 -11.78 8.94
N ALA A 91 -5.37 -11.71 7.81
CA ALA A 91 -6.67 -11.02 7.73
C ALA A 91 -7.70 -11.50 8.77
N PRO A 92 -7.83 -12.82 9.07
CA PRO A 92 -8.72 -13.28 10.14
C PRO A 92 -8.30 -12.79 11.54
N ALA A 93 -7.00 -12.79 11.84
CA ALA A 93 -6.49 -12.34 13.13
C ALA A 93 -6.69 -10.83 13.33
N VAL A 94 -6.49 -10.03 12.27
CA VAL A 94 -6.78 -8.59 12.28
C VAL A 94 -8.27 -8.35 12.51
N ALA A 95 -9.15 -9.08 11.82
CA ALA A 95 -10.60 -8.97 12.00
C ALA A 95 -11.05 -9.34 13.41
N ALA A 96 -10.48 -10.40 14.00
CA ALA A 96 -10.76 -10.79 15.38
C ALA A 96 -10.29 -9.73 16.39
N ALA A 97 -9.13 -9.13 16.17
CA ALA A 97 -8.56 -8.11 17.07
C ALA A 97 -9.32 -6.76 17.02
N LEU A 98 -9.79 -6.36 15.84
CA LEU A 98 -10.46 -5.06 15.63
C LEU A 98 -11.99 -5.15 15.68
N GLY A 99 -12.55 -6.35 15.77
CA GLY A 99 -13.98 -6.61 15.73
C GLY A 99 -14.47 -6.89 14.30
N LEU A 100 -15.27 -7.94 14.15
CA LEU A 100 -15.74 -8.42 12.85
C LEU A 100 -16.62 -7.41 12.13
N ASP A 101 -17.39 -6.60 12.86
CA ASP A 101 -18.33 -5.60 12.31
C ASP A 101 -17.65 -4.27 11.93
N THR A 102 -16.37 -4.12 12.24
CA THR A 102 -15.61 -2.91 11.90
C THR A 102 -15.53 -2.75 10.38
N LEU A 103 -15.92 -1.58 9.88
CA LEU A 103 -15.89 -1.30 8.45
C LEU A 103 -14.45 -1.09 7.96
N VAL A 104 -14.17 -1.60 6.76
CA VAL A 104 -12.91 -1.39 6.05
C VAL A 104 -13.18 -0.88 4.64
N HIS A 105 -12.34 0.03 4.18
CA HIS A 105 -12.35 0.54 2.82
C HIS A 105 -11.46 -0.32 1.93
N THR A 106 -12.01 -0.79 0.81
CA THR A 106 -11.25 -1.54 -0.20
C THR A 106 -10.96 -0.67 -1.42
N LEU A 107 -9.92 -1.03 -2.15
CA LEU A 107 -9.57 -0.55 -3.49
C LEU A 107 -9.95 -1.65 -4.47
N ASP A 108 -10.71 -1.32 -5.51
CA ASP A 108 -10.91 -2.21 -6.65
C ASP A 108 -9.68 -2.14 -7.56
N VAL A 109 -8.99 -3.27 -7.73
CA VAL A 109 -7.71 -3.33 -8.44
C VAL A 109 -7.88 -3.08 -9.95
N ALA A 110 -9.02 -3.44 -10.53
CA ALA A 110 -9.23 -3.25 -11.97
C ALA A 110 -9.47 -1.77 -12.30
N THR A 111 -10.21 -1.08 -11.44
CA THR A 111 -10.60 0.32 -11.68
C THR A 111 -9.70 1.35 -11.00
N GLN A 112 -8.87 0.92 -10.03
CA GLN A 112 -8.09 1.79 -9.15
C GLN A 112 -8.96 2.82 -8.39
N ARG A 113 -10.24 2.50 -8.16
CA ARG A 113 -11.22 3.34 -7.44
C ARG A 113 -11.65 2.68 -6.13
N PRO A 114 -12.30 3.42 -5.21
CA PRO A 114 -12.91 2.82 -4.03
C PRO A 114 -13.79 1.62 -4.40
N GLY A 115 -13.47 0.47 -3.82
CA GLY A 115 -14.17 -0.79 -4.04
C GLY A 115 -15.34 -0.97 -3.09
N LEU A 116 -15.79 -2.23 -2.97
CA LEU A 116 -16.87 -2.61 -2.07
C LEU A 116 -16.51 -2.28 -0.61
N ARG A 117 -17.36 -1.49 0.04
CA ARG A 117 -17.33 -1.34 1.50
C ARG A 117 -17.76 -2.65 2.13
N MET A 118 -16.98 -3.10 3.10
CA MET A 118 -17.26 -4.35 3.81
C MET A 118 -16.80 -4.26 5.25
N THR A 119 -17.30 -5.16 6.07
CA THR A 119 -16.83 -5.40 7.43
C THR A 119 -15.51 -6.19 7.41
N LEU A 120 -14.73 -6.13 8.48
CA LEU A 120 -13.50 -6.93 8.59
C LEU A 120 -13.79 -8.43 8.57
N GLY A 121 -14.95 -8.87 9.07
CA GLY A 121 -15.37 -10.27 8.98
C GLY A 121 -15.70 -10.72 7.56
N GLU A 122 -16.28 -9.84 6.74
CA GLU A 122 -16.43 -10.08 5.30
C GLU A 122 -15.09 -10.09 4.57
N TRP A 123 -14.21 -9.14 4.90
CA TRP A 123 -12.87 -9.08 4.33
C TRP A 123 -12.03 -10.32 4.64
N ALA A 124 -12.06 -10.80 5.89
CA ALA A 124 -11.35 -12.01 6.28
C ALA A 124 -11.80 -13.22 5.46
N ARG A 125 -13.11 -13.43 5.30
CA ARG A 125 -13.67 -14.48 4.45
C ARG A 125 -13.26 -14.32 2.98
N TYR A 126 -13.37 -13.11 2.45
CA TYR A 126 -12.95 -12.80 1.09
C TYR A 126 -11.45 -13.10 0.85
N PHE A 127 -10.60 -12.75 1.81
CA PHE A 127 -9.14 -12.93 1.71
C PHE A 127 -8.74 -14.42 1.67
N GLU A 128 -9.54 -15.28 2.30
CA GLU A 128 -9.32 -16.73 2.34
C GLU A 128 -9.89 -17.49 1.13
N LEU A 129 -10.77 -16.87 0.34
CA LEU A 129 -11.29 -17.48 -0.89
C LEU A 129 -10.15 -17.94 -1.81
N PRO A 130 -10.33 -19.02 -2.59
CA PRO A 130 -9.39 -19.39 -3.64
C PRO A 130 -9.13 -18.22 -4.61
N PRO A 131 -7.89 -18.04 -5.13
CA PRO A 131 -7.56 -16.86 -5.94
C PRO A 131 -8.46 -16.60 -7.16
N HIS A 132 -9.07 -17.64 -7.73
CA HIS A 132 -9.95 -17.52 -8.90
C HIS A 132 -11.36 -17.03 -8.56
N GLU A 133 -11.79 -17.14 -7.30
CA GLU A 133 -13.08 -16.71 -6.77
C GLU A 133 -13.06 -15.26 -6.24
N ARG A 134 -11.88 -14.67 -6.07
CA ARG A 134 -11.70 -13.28 -5.61
C ARG A 134 -12.04 -12.27 -6.71
N ARG A 135 -13.33 -12.15 -7.04
CA ARG A 135 -13.86 -11.28 -8.09
C ARG A 135 -14.99 -10.39 -7.54
N PRO A 136 -14.90 -9.05 -7.65
CA PRO A 136 -13.74 -8.29 -8.13
C PRO A 136 -12.50 -8.50 -7.26
N LEU A 137 -11.32 -8.21 -7.82
CA LEU A 137 -10.07 -8.27 -7.05
C LEU A 137 -9.94 -6.99 -6.22
N LEU A 138 -9.96 -7.14 -4.91
CA LEU A 138 -9.98 -6.06 -3.93
C LEU A 138 -8.70 -6.05 -3.11
N ASN A 139 -8.31 -4.87 -2.64
CA ASN A 139 -7.12 -4.64 -1.83
C ASN A 139 -7.44 -3.71 -0.65
N VAL A 140 -6.87 -3.98 0.53
CA VAL A 140 -6.94 -3.06 1.68
C VAL A 140 -5.59 -2.37 1.83
N VAL A 141 -5.55 -1.07 1.60
CA VAL A 141 -4.31 -0.26 1.62
C VAL A 141 -4.25 0.76 2.76
N ALA A 142 -5.36 0.99 3.47
CA ALA A 142 -5.48 2.09 4.43
C ALA A 142 -6.34 1.73 5.66
N LEU A 143 -6.15 0.54 6.25
CA LEU A 143 -6.76 0.22 7.55
C LEU A 143 -5.94 0.88 8.66
N ASN A 144 -6.42 2.00 9.18
CA ASN A 144 -5.78 2.73 10.27
C ASN A 144 -5.84 1.93 11.58
N LEU A 145 -4.71 1.81 12.28
CA LEU A 145 -4.65 1.13 13.58
C LEU A 145 -4.78 2.09 14.76
N GLY A 146 -4.71 3.41 14.57
CA GLY A 146 -4.91 4.41 15.62
C GLY A 146 -6.24 4.22 16.33
N GLY A 147 -6.22 4.25 17.67
CA GLY A 147 -7.38 4.01 18.53
C GLY A 147 -7.85 2.56 18.60
N THR A 148 -7.18 1.61 17.94
CA THR A 148 -7.51 0.18 17.98
C THR A 148 -6.66 -0.56 19.01
N PRO A 149 -7.07 -1.76 19.48
CA PRO A 149 -6.24 -2.59 20.37
C PRO A 149 -4.85 -2.90 19.81
N LEU A 150 -4.69 -2.96 18.48
CA LEU A 150 -3.40 -3.25 17.84
C LEU A 150 -2.43 -2.06 17.82
N GLU A 151 -2.90 -0.82 18.06
CA GLU A 151 -2.03 0.36 18.10
C GLU A 151 -0.88 0.17 19.11
N ALA A 152 -1.24 -0.32 20.30
CA ALA A 152 -0.30 -0.54 21.39
C ALA A 152 0.68 -1.69 21.12
N GLU A 153 0.46 -2.51 20.09
CA GLU A 153 1.33 -3.63 19.75
C GLU A 153 2.31 -3.33 18.60
N VAL A 154 2.05 -2.27 17.85
CA VAL A 154 2.85 -1.87 16.68
C VAL A 154 3.63 -0.60 17.00
N HIS A 155 4.96 -0.70 17.02
CA HIS A 155 5.85 0.45 17.15
C HIS A 155 6.66 0.58 15.86
N ALA A 156 6.57 1.72 15.18
CA ALA A 156 7.36 2.03 13.98
C ALA A 156 8.89 1.88 14.21
N PRO A 157 9.78 2.02 13.22
CA PRO A 157 11.21 2.11 13.50
C PRO A 157 11.52 3.32 14.41
N ALA A 158 12.52 3.20 15.28
CA ALA A 158 12.95 4.28 16.18
C ALA A 158 13.41 5.52 15.41
N ALA A 159 14.03 5.32 14.25
CA ALA A 159 14.42 6.41 13.35
C ALA A 159 13.21 7.21 12.85
N VAL A 160 12.11 6.53 12.50
CA VAL A 160 10.87 7.15 12.03
C VAL A 160 10.23 7.97 13.15
N ARG A 161 10.00 7.36 14.32
CA ARG A 161 9.47 8.09 15.49
C ARG A 161 10.31 9.31 15.86
N GLY A 162 11.63 9.17 15.74
CA GLY A 162 12.57 10.22 16.10
C GLY A 162 12.54 11.43 15.17
N ILE A 163 11.96 11.35 13.98
CA ILE A 163 11.84 12.46 13.01
C ILE A 163 10.39 12.81 12.65
N ASP A 164 9.41 12.10 13.23
CA ASP A 164 7.99 12.29 12.92
C ASP A 164 7.52 13.66 13.39
N LEU A 165 6.99 14.46 12.45
CA LEU A 165 6.45 15.78 12.74
C LEU A 165 5.18 15.72 13.59
N ALA A 166 4.47 14.59 13.64
CA ALA A 166 3.34 14.43 14.56
C ALA A 166 3.74 14.65 16.04
N SER A 167 5.03 14.49 16.36
CA SER A 167 5.56 14.75 17.71
C SER A 167 5.55 16.23 18.13
N ILE A 168 5.30 17.18 17.20
CA ILE A 168 5.19 18.61 17.54
C ILE A 168 3.85 18.95 18.21
N TRP A 169 2.84 18.09 18.06
CA TRP A 169 1.55 18.30 18.72
C TRP A 169 1.68 18.01 20.22
N PRO A 170 1.08 18.84 21.09
CA PRO A 170 1.03 18.57 22.51
C PRO A 170 0.34 17.23 22.83
N PRO A 171 0.77 16.51 23.89
CA PRO A 171 0.07 15.31 24.33
C PRO A 171 -1.41 15.59 24.61
N GLY A 172 -2.30 14.79 24.03
CA GLY A 172 -3.76 14.93 24.18
C GLY A 172 -4.42 15.92 23.20
N ASP A 173 -3.66 16.55 22.31
CA ASP A 173 -4.24 17.38 21.26
C ASP A 173 -4.97 16.51 20.22
N LEU A 174 -6.29 16.62 20.19
CA LEU A 174 -7.15 15.85 19.29
C LEU A 174 -7.00 16.27 17.81
N SER A 175 -6.32 17.38 17.52
CA SER A 175 -5.97 17.79 16.16
C SER A 175 -4.74 17.06 15.61
N ALA A 176 -4.01 16.32 16.45
CA ALA A 176 -2.85 15.55 16.02
C ALA A 176 -3.25 14.51 14.95
N PRO A 177 -2.52 14.42 13.83
CA PRO A 177 -2.85 13.46 12.77
C PRO A 177 -2.60 12.03 13.25
N GLN A 178 -3.59 11.16 13.10
CA GLN A 178 -3.48 9.73 13.39
C GLN A 178 -3.20 8.95 12.11
N VAL A 179 -1.97 9.03 11.61
CA VAL A 179 -1.55 8.47 10.31
C VAL A 179 -0.26 7.66 10.39
N GLN A 180 0.16 7.27 11.60
CA GLN A 180 1.45 6.63 11.83
C GLN A 180 1.43 5.14 11.52
N LEU A 181 0.28 4.49 11.71
CA LEU A 181 0.15 3.03 11.71
C LEU A 181 -1.02 2.58 10.83
N TYR A 182 -0.69 1.83 9.77
CA TYR A 182 -1.67 1.19 8.88
C TYR A 182 -1.40 -0.31 8.74
N CYS A 183 -2.47 -1.10 8.69
CA CYS A 183 -2.44 -2.48 8.26
C CYS A 183 -2.86 -2.57 6.80
N LEU A 184 -2.04 -3.25 5.99
CA LEU A 184 -2.33 -3.48 4.58
C LEU A 184 -2.49 -4.97 4.33
N MET A 185 -3.53 -5.34 3.61
CA MET A 185 -3.84 -6.73 3.28
C MET A 185 -4.11 -6.80 1.78
N SER A 186 -3.21 -7.45 1.04
CA SER A 186 -3.22 -7.46 -0.42
C SER A 186 -3.23 -8.88 -0.94
N PRO A 187 -4.37 -9.38 -1.48
CA PRO A 187 -4.40 -10.65 -2.20
C PRO A 187 -3.42 -10.68 -3.38
N ALA A 188 -2.97 -11.87 -3.78
CA ALA A 188 -2.10 -12.03 -4.93
C ALA A 188 -2.70 -11.42 -6.21
N GLY A 189 -1.90 -10.65 -6.95
CA GLY A 189 -2.36 -9.87 -8.11
C GLY A 189 -2.85 -8.47 -7.77
N SER A 190 -2.86 -8.06 -6.51
CA SER A 190 -3.17 -6.67 -6.15
C SER A 190 -2.14 -5.69 -6.74
N TYR A 191 -2.64 -4.55 -7.20
CA TYR A 191 -1.85 -3.43 -7.70
C TYR A 191 -2.44 -2.13 -7.16
N THR A 192 -1.56 -1.19 -6.80
CA THR A 192 -1.91 0.18 -6.45
C THR A 192 -1.08 1.06 -7.36
N ASP A 193 -1.75 1.91 -8.14
CA ASP A 193 -1.09 2.70 -9.17
C ASP A 193 -0.17 3.78 -8.59
N TRP A 194 0.60 4.40 -9.48
CA TRP A 194 1.56 5.44 -9.12
C TRP A 194 0.90 6.59 -8.38
N HIS A 195 1.50 6.99 -7.26
CA HIS A 195 1.02 8.10 -6.45
C HIS A 195 2.18 8.73 -5.69
N VAL A 196 1.95 9.96 -5.24
CA VAL A 196 2.70 10.59 -4.15
C VAL A 196 1.84 10.45 -2.90
N ASP A 197 2.43 9.97 -1.80
CA ASP A 197 1.73 9.85 -0.52
C ASP A 197 1.17 11.21 -0.06
N MET A 198 0.07 11.15 0.70
CA MET A 198 -0.67 12.33 1.12
C MET A 198 0.25 13.37 1.75
N ALA A 199 0.07 14.63 1.33
CA ALA A 199 0.89 15.78 1.73
C ALA A 199 2.41 15.64 1.48
N GLY A 200 2.83 14.72 0.60
CA GLY A 200 4.25 14.45 0.36
C GLY A 200 4.96 13.83 1.56
N SER A 201 4.20 13.11 2.40
CA SER A 201 4.74 12.47 3.60
C SER A 201 5.77 11.39 3.26
N ALA A 202 6.74 11.21 4.16
CA ALA A 202 7.62 10.05 4.12
C ALA A 202 6.93 8.86 4.80
N VAL A 203 7.09 7.67 4.23
CA VAL A 203 6.44 6.45 4.71
C VAL A 203 7.45 5.35 5.03
N TRP A 204 7.05 4.42 5.87
CA TRP A 204 7.79 3.21 6.18
C TRP A 204 6.91 1.99 5.93
N TYR A 205 7.50 0.91 5.43
CA TYR A 205 6.81 -0.35 5.17
C TYR A 205 7.56 -1.51 5.81
N HIS A 206 6.81 -2.40 6.44
CA HIS A 206 7.32 -3.66 6.98
C HIS A 206 6.44 -4.82 6.53
N LEU A 207 7.00 -5.80 5.82
CA LEU A 207 6.25 -7.00 5.42
C LEU A 207 6.16 -7.99 6.59
N LEU A 208 4.94 -8.34 7.00
CA LEU A 208 4.71 -9.41 7.96
C LEU A 208 4.86 -10.78 7.28
N SER A 209 4.15 -10.97 6.17
CA SER A 209 4.14 -12.16 5.32
C SER A 209 3.93 -11.77 3.84
N GLY A 210 4.19 -12.70 2.92
CA GLY A 210 3.95 -12.52 1.49
C GLY A 210 5.05 -11.76 0.76
N ARG A 211 4.71 -11.21 -0.41
CA ARG A 211 5.65 -10.54 -1.31
C ARG A 211 5.10 -9.19 -1.75
N LYS A 212 5.95 -8.17 -1.82
CA LYS A 212 5.60 -6.85 -2.37
C LYS A 212 6.74 -6.32 -3.24
N VAL A 213 6.34 -5.65 -4.31
CA VAL A 213 7.23 -4.89 -5.18
C VAL A 213 6.78 -3.44 -5.12
N PHE A 214 7.71 -2.54 -4.83
CA PHE A 214 7.54 -1.11 -4.99
C PHE A 214 8.23 -0.67 -6.28
N LEU A 215 7.53 0.15 -7.07
CA LEU A 215 8.11 0.88 -8.18
C LEU A 215 8.29 2.33 -7.73
N LEU A 216 9.49 2.86 -7.88
CA LEU A 216 9.93 4.12 -7.31
C LEU A 216 10.44 5.01 -8.43
N ALA A 217 9.86 6.20 -8.57
CA ALA A 217 10.37 7.24 -9.46
C ALA A 217 10.97 8.37 -8.60
N PRO A 218 12.19 8.87 -8.89
CA PRO A 218 12.74 9.99 -8.16
C PRO A 218 11.91 11.24 -8.41
N PRO A 219 11.66 12.10 -7.40
CA PRO A 219 10.85 13.31 -7.52
C PRO A 219 11.63 14.44 -8.19
N THR A 220 12.17 14.20 -9.38
CA THR A 220 12.80 15.25 -10.20
C THR A 220 11.72 16.20 -10.71
N PRO A 221 12.06 17.48 -11.00
CA PRO A 221 11.08 18.42 -11.57
C PRO A 221 10.37 17.87 -12.82
N ALA A 222 11.10 17.15 -13.69
CA ALA A 222 10.54 16.52 -14.88
C ALA A 222 9.54 15.40 -14.53
N ASN A 223 9.89 14.51 -13.60
CA ASN A 223 8.99 13.43 -13.19
C ASN A 223 7.74 13.97 -12.46
N LEU A 224 7.88 15.04 -11.66
CA LEU A 224 6.75 15.67 -10.97
C LEU A 224 5.80 16.33 -11.96
N ALA A 225 6.31 17.07 -12.95
CA ALA A 225 5.47 17.65 -14.01
C ALA A 225 4.77 16.56 -14.83
N ALA A 226 5.48 15.47 -15.16
CA ALA A 226 4.90 14.32 -15.84
C ALA A 226 3.82 13.63 -14.99
N TYR A 227 4.03 13.54 -13.68
CA TYR A 227 3.07 12.96 -12.73
C TYR A 227 1.82 13.82 -12.64
N GLU A 228 1.96 15.14 -12.50
CA GLU A 228 0.83 16.07 -12.46
C GLU A 228 -0.01 16.00 -13.74
N ALA A 229 0.64 16.02 -14.92
CA ALA A 229 -0.04 15.90 -16.19
C ALA A 229 -0.74 14.54 -16.37
N TRP A 230 -0.15 13.46 -15.86
CA TRP A 230 -0.75 12.12 -15.89
C TRP A 230 -1.92 11.98 -14.91
N ALA A 231 -1.75 12.41 -13.66
CA ALA A 231 -2.75 12.29 -12.61
C ALA A 231 -3.98 13.17 -12.88
N GLY A 232 -3.81 14.30 -13.58
CA GLY A 232 -4.91 15.15 -14.05
C GLY A 232 -5.54 14.71 -15.37
N SER A 233 -5.04 13.63 -16.00
CA SER A 233 -5.56 13.13 -17.28
C SER A 233 -6.89 12.39 -17.08
N GLU A 234 -7.88 12.68 -17.93
CA GLU A 234 -9.12 11.88 -17.99
C GLU A 234 -8.84 10.41 -18.38
N ARG A 235 -7.66 10.16 -18.96
CA ARG A 235 -7.19 8.86 -19.43
C ARG A 235 -6.18 8.20 -18.49
N GLN A 236 -6.08 8.66 -17.24
CA GLN A 236 -5.11 8.14 -16.25
C GLN A 236 -5.10 6.60 -16.17
N ALA A 237 -6.28 5.96 -16.17
CA ALA A 237 -6.42 4.50 -16.06
C ALA A 237 -6.01 3.72 -17.32
N GLU A 238 -5.82 4.40 -18.44
CA GLU A 238 -5.33 3.84 -19.72
C GLU A 238 -3.83 4.10 -19.90
N GLU A 239 -3.32 5.16 -19.29
CA GLU A 239 -1.96 5.65 -19.46
C GLU A 239 -1.09 5.18 -18.28
N GLY A 240 -0.16 4.25 -18.49
CA GLY A 240 0.75 3.85 -17.40
C GLY A 240 1.83 4.90 -17.12
N PHE A 241 1.85 5.49 -15.91
CA PHE A 241 2.84 6.53 -15.54
C PHE A 241 4.30 6.08 -15.69
N ALA A 242 4.58 4.79 -15.51
CA ALA A 242 5.91 4.21 -15.66
C ALA A 242 6.62 4.56 -16.99
N ARG A 243 5.85 4.81 -18.08
CA ARG A 243 6.40 5.18 -19.40
C ARG A 243 6.80 6.66 -19.50
N ARG A 244 6.32 7.50 -18.58
CA ARG A 244 6.59 8.94 -18.53
C ARG A 244 7.69 9.29 -17.53
N ALA A 245 7.92 8.42 -16.56
CA ALA A 245 8.95 8.60 -15.54
C ALA A 245 10.32 8.11 -16.00
N SER A 246 11.37 8.83 -15.59
CA SER A 246 12.77 8.44 -15.78
C SER A 246 13.44 8.07 -14.47
N GLY A 247 14.43 7.18 -14.53
CA GLY A 247 15.22 6.76 -13.36
C GLY A 247 14.47 5.85 -12.38
N CYS A 248 13.46 5.12 -12.87
CA CYS A 248 12.65 4.24 -12.03
C CYS A 248 13.48 3.09 -11.44
N LEU A 249 13.27 2.82 -10.15
CA LEU A 249 13.86 1.72 -9.41
C LEU A 249 12.77 0.81 -8.83
N GLY A 250 13.14 -0.44 -8.61
CA GLY A 250 12.33 -1.41 -7.90
C GLY A 250 12.83 -1.67 -6.49
N ALA A 251 11.93 -1.90 -5.54
CA ALA A 251 12.28 -2.49 -4.26
C ALA A 251 11.41 -3.73 -4.00
N ARG A 252 12.05 -4.88 -3.79
CA ARG A 252 11.36 -6.15 -3.54
C ARG A 252 11.51 -6.56 -2.09
N GLY A 253 10.41 -7.00 -1.50
CA GLY A 253 10.40 -7.69 -0.21
C GLY A 253 9.64 -9.01 -0.31
N SER A 254 10.15 -10.04 0.36
CA SER A 254 9.50 -11.34 0.48
C SER A 254 9.65 -11.88 1.89
N ARG A 255 8.59 -12.48 2.40
CA ARG A 255 8.48 -13.08 3.72
C ARG A 255 7.65 -14.36 3.60
N ASN A 256 8.25 -15.47 4.00
CA ASN A 256 7.55 -16.74 4.14
C ASN A 256 6.69 -16.70 5.40
#